data_AF-A0A4Y9Y2I0-F1
#
_entry.id   AF-A0A4Y9Y2I0-F1
#
_cell.length_a   1.000
_cell.length_b   1.000
_cell.length_c   1.000
_cell.angle_alpha   90.00
_cell.angle_beta   90.00
_cell.angle_gamma   90.00
#
_symmetry.space_group_name_H-M   'P 1'
#
loop_
_entity.id
_entity.type
_entity.pdbx_description
1 polymer ?
#
loop_
_entity_poly.entity_id
_entity_poly.type
_entity_poly.pdbx_seq_one_letter_code
_entity_poly.pdbx_strand_id
1 'polypeptide(L)'
;MLFSKRNGNSGIAPYTSAFNLSQVQVYADNSGEGSVIMDSAAALVQGLWQATDLQNTTLANGSTIISPLGGYQYVPINSVSPNEDITLDSTDQCKAFTTHTTTVYNSSIFQAKQEEAASFFSELSPYVGGRSLELDNMWNIYDYMNVQSIHNTTFAAALPSEYLAQARDLVDWQQYQVFTDPSFDGIGNIGFRTMLPGILNSFKQFQNASTGLKLSYYAISYKPFLGLFNMTGIVNDGQVPQAVVDYAGTTVFELRQPSSGSEPTVRLLFKNGTAATEYSPVTMSFSGWNGAQSGTDVPLSTFVSAFAPAAINSTLDWCQACGTTTERGCAVALAAAAETASSGGHQKISKVGAGFLGAGLTAAVFLMALGVLAFLGVLTVGGRRWRRKRAASGSKEKIRSASGGDVELHSEANSLSKV
;
A
#
# COMPACT_ATOMS: atom_id res chain seq x y z
N MET A 1 0.72 -7.17 4.31
CA MET A 1 0.24 -8.18 3.33
C MET A 1 -1.10 -7.75 2.75
N LEU A 2 -1.43 -8.17 1.53
CA LEU A 2 -2.74 -7.97 0.91
C LEU A 2 -3.28 -9.28 0.35
N PHE A 3 -4.55 -9.59 0.61
CA PHE A 3 -5.19 -10.84 0.19
C PHE A 3 -6.50 -10.60 -0.53
N SER A 4 -6.76 -11.39 -1.57
CA SER A 4 -8.09 -11.48 -2.20
C SER A 4 -8.91 -12.60 -1.55
N LYS A 5 -10.05 -12.25 -0.94
CA LYS A 5 -10.98 -13.19 -0.30
C LYS A 5 -12.32 -13.18 -1.02
N ARG A 6 -12.40 -13.98 -2.09
CA ARG A 6 -13.65 -14.22 -2.85
C ARG A 6 -14.29 -15.54 -2.44
N ASN A 7 -15.62 -15.59 -2.43
CA ASN A 7 -16.38 -16.81 -2.14
C ASN A 7 -16.12 -17.90 -3.21
N GLY A 8 -15.86 -19.15 -2.78
CA GLY A 8 -15.42 -20.29 -3.62
C GLY A 8 -13.90 -20.53 -3.53
N ASN A 9 -13.40 -21.75 -3.75
CA ASN A 9 -12.00 -22.22 -3.65
C ASN A 9 -10.97 -21.33 -4.39
N SER A 10 -10.71 -20.13 -3.88
CA SER A 10 -9.98 -19.04 -4.55
C SER A 10 -8.84 -18.52 -3.67
N GLY A 11 -8.31 -19.35 -2.78
CA GLY A 11 -7.12 -19.04 -2.00
C GLY A 11 -5.85 -19.12 -2.86
N ILE A 12 -4.73 -18.68 -2.27
CA ILE A 12 -3.40 -19.10 -2.75
C ILE A 12 -3.33 -20.63 -2.74
N ALA A 13 -2.54 -21.18 -3.67
CA ALA A 13 -2.18 -22.59 -3.71
C ALA A 13 -1.88 -23.11 -2.29
N PRO A 14 -2.61 -24.14 -1.79
CA PRO A 14 -2.42 -24.62 -0.43
C PRO A 14 -1.00 -25.17 -0.24
N TYR A 15 -0.55 -25.32 1.01
CA TYR A 15 0.77 -25.90 1.33
C TYR A 15 0.98 -27.31 0.74
N THR A 16 -0.10 -28.01 0.39
CA THR A 16 -0.08 -29.31 -0.29
C THR A 16 0.15 -29.21 -1.80
N SER A 17 0.43 -28.02 -2.34
CA SER A 17 0.65 -27.78 -3.76
C SER A 17 1.93 -26.97 -4.00
N ALA A 18 2.48 -27.10 -5.21
CA ALA A 18 3.61 -26.32 -5.65
C ALA A 18 3.27 -24.82 -5.70
N PHE A 19 4.25 -23.98 -5.36
CA PHE A 19 4.18 -22.54 -5.48
C PHE A 19 3.73 -22.12 -6.88
N ASN A 20 2.76 -21.21 -6.95
CA ASN A 20 2.24 -20.67 -8.20
C ASN A 20 2.62 -19.20 -8.34
N LEU A 21 3.55 -18.93 -9.25
CA LEU A 21 4.07 -17.59 -9.54
C LEU A 21 2.98 -16.58 -9.93
N SER A 22 1.91 -17.02 -10.60
CA SER A 22 0.82 -16.12 -11.01
C SER A 22 -0.05 -15.64 -9.85
N GLN A 23 -0.02 -16.33 -8.71
CA GLN A 23 -0.92 -16.05 -7.58
C GLN A 23 -0.28 -15.14 -6.53
N VAL A 24 1.04 -14.98 -6.53
CA VAL A 24 1.78 -14.35 -5.44
C VAL A 24 2.83 -13.41 -5.99
N GLN A 25 2.87 -12.20 -5.45
CA GLN A 25 3.99 -11.28 -5.63
C GLN A 25 4.57 -10.93 -4.27
N VAL A 26 5.90 -10.98 -4.19
CA VAL A 26 6.66 -10.66 -2.99
C VAL A 26 7.60 -9.51 -3.30
N TYR A 27 7.59 -8.51 -2.45
CA TYR A 27 8.46 -7.35 -2.48
C TYR A 27 9.14 -7.24 -1.13
N ALA A 28 10.42 -6.92 -1.13
CA ALA A 28 11.16 -6.68 0.09
C ALA A 28 12.01 -5.44 -0.06
N ASP A 29 11.99 -4.64 1.00
CA ASP A 29 12.94 -3.57 1.15
C ASP A 29 14.36 -4.14 1.28
N ASN A 30 15.30 -3.46 0.64
CA ASN A 30 16.73 -3.76 0.69
C ASN A 30 17.54 -2.46 0.85
N SER A 31 16.89 -1.34 1.21
CA SER A 31 17.52 -0.06 1.48
C SER A 31 17.66 0.19 2.97
N GLY A 32 18.62 1.06 3.34
CA GLY A 32 18.77 1.67 4.66
C GLY A 32 19.12 0.75 5.84
N GLU A 33 18.46 -0.39 5.96
CA GLU A 33 18.45 -1.29 7.13
C GLU A 33 19.24 -2.59 6.87
N GLY A 34 19.93 -2.69 5.72
CA GLY A 34 20.71 -3.84 5.32
C GLY A 34 19.87 -5.00 4.78
N SER A 35 20.41 -6.23 4.82
CA SER A 35 19.74 -7.41 4.25
C SER A 35 18.59 -7.94 5.11
N VAL A 36 18.38 -7.44 6.32
CA VAL A 36 17.51 -8.08 7.33
C VAL A 36 16.05 -8.18 6.87
N ILE A 37 15.54 -7.20 6.12
CA ILE A 37 14.17 -7.24 5.59
C ILE A 37 14.06 -8.28 4.46
N MET A 38 15.07 -8.36 3.59
CA MET A 38 15.16 -9.38 2.54
C MET A 38 15.24 -10.79 3.15
N ASP A 39 16.09 -10.98 4.17
CA ASP A 39 16.26 -12.24 4.89
C ASP A 39 14.95 -12.64 5.59
N SER A 40 14.24 -11.68 6.19
CA SER A 40 12.93 -11.89 6.80
C SER A 40 11.87 -12.29 5.77
N ALA A 41 11.88 -11.66 4.60
CA ALA A 41 10.98 -12.00 3.51
C ALA A 41 11.24 -13.44 3.02
N ALA A 42 12.51 -13.81 2.83
CA ALA A 42 12.94 -15.15 2.46
C ALA A 42 12.50 -16.20 3.49
N ALA A 43 12.72 -15.93 4.78
CA ALA A 43 12.30 -16.82 5.86
C ALA A 43 10.78 -17.01 5.89
N LEU A 44 10.00 -15.94 5.69
CA LEU A 44 8.54 -16.03 5.69
C LEU A 44 8.02 -16.85 4.50
N VAL A 45 8.50 -16.60 3.28
CA VAL A 45 8.04 -17.33 2.10
C VAL A 45 8.48 -18.79 2.15
N GLN A 46 9.64 -19.10 2.74
CA GLN A 46 10.07 -20.46 3.03
C GLN A 46 9.12 -21.17 4.02
N GLY A 47 8.62 -20.44 5.03
CA GLY A 47 7.63 -20.98 5.97
C GLY A 47 6.26 -21.22 5.36
N LEU A 48 5.83 -20.34 4.43
CA LEU A 48 4.55 -20.44 3.72
C LEU A 48 4.56 -21.55 2.66
N TRP A 49 5.65 -21.69 1.91
CA TRP A 49 5.84 -22.69 0.86
C TRP A 49 7.00 -23.62 1.20
N GLN A 50 6.71 -24.59 2.07
CA GLN A 50 7.68 -25.58 2.54
C GLN A 50 8.17 -26.49 1.42
N ALA A 51 9.33 -27.12 1.62
CA ALA A 51 9.89 -28.07 0.67
C ALA A 51 8.90 -29.22 0.36
N THR A 52 8.82 -29.62 -0.91
CA THR A 52 7.86 -30.62 -1.39
C THR A 52 8.39 -31.38 -2.60
N ASP A 53 8.12 -32.68 -2.66
CA ASP A 53 8.46 -33.52 -3.81
C ASP A 53 7.72 -33.13 -5.10
N LEU A 54 6.72 -32.24 -5.02
CA LEU A 54 6.05 -31.66 -6.18
C LEU A 54 6.95 -30.71 -6.98
N GLN A 55 8.00 -30.17 -6.38
CA GLN A 55 9.04 -29.43 -7.10
C GLN A 55 9.97 -30.42 -7.79
N ASN A 56 9.51 -30.98 -8.91
CA ASN A 56 10.24 -32.01 -9.65
C ASN A 56 10.20 -31.76 -11.15
N THR A 57 11.09 -32.45 -11.86
CA THR A 57 11.07 -32.53 -13.33
C THR A 57 11.44 -33.93 -13.78
N THR A 58 10.75 -34.42 -14.81
CA THR A 58 11.05 -35.71 -15.44
C THR A 58 12.03 -35.48 -16.59
N LEU A 59 13.18 -36.13 -16.49
CA LEU A 59 14.26 -36.05 -17.47
C LEU A 59 13.99 -36.95 -18.68
N ALA A 60 14.71 -36.70 -19.77
CA ALA A 60 14.56 -37.45 -21.02
C ALA A 60 14.81 -38.96 -20.89
N ASN A 61 15.56 -39.40 -19.87
CA ASN A 61 15.82 -40.81 -19.58
C ASN A 61 14.70 -41.48 -18.72
N GLY A 62 13.62 -40.76 -18.43
CA GLY A 62 12.50 -41.24 -17.62
C GLY A 62 12.70 -41.15 -16.11
N SER A 63 13.87 -40.70 -15.63
CA SER A 63 14.08 -40.43 -14.20
C SER A 63 13.46 -39.10 -13.80
N THR A 64 12.91 -39.04 -12.59
CA THR A 64 12.41 -37.80 -11.98
C THR A 64 13.42 -37.30 -10.97
N ILE A 65 13.80 -36.03 -11.08
CA ILE A 65 14.62 -35.36 -10.07
C ILE A 65 13.77 -34.32 -9.35
N ILE A 66 14.00 -34.16 -8.05
CA ILE A 66 13.39 -33.11 -7.23
C ILE A 66 14.36 -31.94 -7.09
N SER A 67 13.82 -30.75 -6.83
CA SER A 67 14.62 -29.57 -6.50
C SER A 67 15.53 -29.85 -5.28
N PRO A 68 16.69 -29.17 -5.16
CA PRO A 68 17.58 -29.29 -4.01
C PRO A 68 16.89 -29.05 -2.67
N LEU A 69 17.57 -29.41 -1.58
CA LEU A 69 17.08 -29.23 -0.20
C LEU A 69 15.72 -29.92 0.05
N GLY A 70 15.51 -31.10 -0.55
CA GLY A 70 14.29 -31.89 -0.36
C GLY A 70 13.06 -31.32 -1.07
N GLY A 71 13.24 -30.66 -2.21
CA GLY A 71 12.13 -30.06 -2.96
C GLY A 71 11.85 -28.60 -2.58
N TYR A 72 12.89 -27.84 -2.20
CA TYR A 72 12.74 -26.43 -1.83
C TYR A 72 12.09 -25.62 -2.96
N GLN A 73 11.18 -24.72 -2.57
CA GLN A 73 10.41 -23.89 -3.49
C GLN A 73 11.05 -22.50 -3.58
N TYR A 74 11.63 -22.17 -4.74
CA TYR A 74 12.29 -20.88 -4.97
C TYR A 74 11.26 -19.78 -5.29
N VAL A 75 10.69 -19.18 -4.25
CA VAL A 75 9.75 -18.06 -4.37
C VAL A 75 10.52 -16.79 -4.77
N PRO A 76 10.21 -16.14 -5.90
CA PRO A 76 10.88 -14.90 -6.29
C PRO A 76 10.52 -13.75 -5.35
N ILE A 77 11.55 -13.03 -4.89
CA ILE A 77 11.40 -11.81 -4.11
C ILE A 77 11.91 -10.64 -4.94
N ASN A 78 11.02 -9.69 -5.23
CA ASN A 78 11.40 -8.47 -5.91
C ASN A 78 12.03 -7.52 -4.90
N SER A 79 13.35 -7.38 -4.96
CA SER A 79 14.05 -6.33 -4.22
C SER A 79 13.75 -4.99 -4.87
N VAL A 80 13.48 -3.98 -4.05
CA VAL A 80 13.52 -2.59 -4.49
C VAL A 80 14.96 -2.09 -4.47
N SER A 81 15.33 -1.25 -5.44
CA SER A 81 16.68 -0.66 -5.53
C SER A 81 16.78 0.51 -4.56
N PRO A 82 17.71 0.50 -3.58
CA PRO A 82 17.80 1.56 -2.57
C PRO A 82 17.98 2.96 -3.14
N ASN A 83 18.63 3.07 -4.30
CA ASN A 83 19.00 4.36 -4.89
C ASN A 83 17.99 4.86 -5.93
N GLU A 84 16.99 4.07 -6.29
CA GLU A 84 16.12 4.36 -7.44
C GLU A 84 14.64 4.10 -7.16
N ASP A 85 14.36 3.23 -6.18
CA ASP A 85 13.02 2.84 -5.80
C ASP A 85 12.69 3.42 -4.42
N ILE A 86 11.64 4.24 -4.40
CA ILE A 86 11.15 4.97 -3.22
C ILE A 86 9.96 4.25 -2.57
N THR A 87 9.51 3.12 -3.12
CA THR A 87 8.21 2.54 -2.76
C THR A 87 8.18 1.97 -1.34
N LEU A 88 9.30 1.47 -0.81
CA LEU A 88 9.36 0.82 0.51
C LEU A 88 10.19 1.59 1.57
N ASP A 89 10.98 2.58 1.14
CA ASP A 89 11.71 3.51 2.00
C ASP A 89 11.79 4.88 1.33
N SER A 90 10.87 5.77 1.69
CA SER A 90 10.73 7.10 1.06
C SER A 90 11.15 8.26 1.94
N THR A 91 11.62 7.96 3.15
CA THR A 91 11.97 8.98 4.15
C THR A 91 13.42 9.41 4.04
N ASP A 92 14.30 8.52 3.59
CA ASP A 92 15.70 8.83 3.40
C ASP A 92 15.92 9.76 2.19
N GLN A 93 16.90 10.66 2.32
CA GLN A 93 17.25 11.67 1.31
C GLN A 93 16.09 12.59 0.85
N CYS A 94 15.01 12.66 1.62
CA CYS A 94 13.87 13.53 1.38
C CYS A 94 14.00 14.84 2.16
N LYS A 95 14.37 15.95 1.50
CA LYS A 95 14.63 17.24 2.16
C LYS A 95 13.41 17.77 2.94
N ALA A 96 12.21 17.62 2.40
CA ALA A 96 10.99 18.00 3.08
C ALA A 96 10.76 17.16 4.35
N PHE A 97 11.08 15.86 4.33
CA PHE A 97 10.98 15.01 5.51
C PHE A 97 12.03 15.37 6.59
N THR A 98 13.25 15.70 6.17
CA THR A 98 14.28 16.25 7.09
C THR A 98 13.81 17.55 7.75
N THR A 99 13.18 18.43 6.98
CA THR A 99 12.62 19.70 7.47
C THR A 99 11.48 19.44 8.47
N HIS A 100 10.61 18.50 8.16
CA HIS A 100 9.54 18.05 9.04
C HIS A 100 10.08 17.51 10.36
N THR A 101 11.06 16.59 10.32
CA THR A 101 11.71 16.03 11.50
C THR A 101 12.33 17.15 12.38
N THR A 102 13.03 18.10 11.76
CA THR A 102 13.61 19.25 12.46
C THR A 102 12.53 20.12 13.12
N THR A 103 11.38 20.27 12.45
CA THR A 103 10.24 21.03 12.99
C THR A 103 9.62 20.31 14.19
N VAL A 104 9.49 18.99 14.13
CA VAL A 104 9.02 18.16 15.25
C VAL A 104 9.95 18.32 16.46
N TYR A 105 11.26 18.19 16.28
CA TYR A 105 12.24 18.30 17.37
C TYR A 105 12.28 19.69 18.01
N ASN A 106 12.02 20.74 17.23
CA ASN A 106 11.94 22.12 17.73
C ASN A 106 10.57 22.51 18.30
N SER A 107 9.59 21.60 18.28
CA SER A 107 8.24 21.89 18.77
C SER A 107 8.16 21.93 20.29
N SER A 108 7.21 22.68 20.83
CA SER A 108 7.00 22.79 22.28
C SER A 108 6.61 21.46 22.92
N ILE A 109 5.87 20.60 22.22
CA ILE A 109 5.48 19.28 22.74
C ILE A 109 6.70 18.35 22.87
N PHE A 110 7.66 18.47 21.94
CA PHE A 110 8.90 17.71 21.98
C PHE A 110 9.83 18.19 23.10
N GLN A 111 10.00 19.50 23.24
CA GLN A 111 10.77 20.09 24.34
C GLN A 111 10.18 19.72 25.71
N ALA A 112 8.86 19.73 25.86
CA ALA A 112 8.20 19.30 27.09
C ALA A 112 8.46 17.80 27.39
N LYS A 113 8.39 16.93 26.37
CA LYS A 113 8.65 15.50 26.56
C LYS A 113 10.13 15.22 26.86
N GLN A 114 11.05 15.99 26.29
CA GLN A 114 12.48 15.95 26.63
C GLN A 114 12.71 16.33 28.10
N GLU A 115 12.07 17.40 28.58
CA GLU A 115 12.17 17.83 29.98
C GLU A 115 11.58 16.78 30.94
N GLU A 116 10.45 16.18 30.59
CA GLU A 116 9.84 15.06 31.32
C GLU A 116 10.82 13.86 31.45
N ALA A 117 11.52 13.53 30.35
CA ALA A 117 12.46 12.41 30.29
C ALA A 117 13.85 12.70 30.88
N ALA A 118 14.14 13.95 31.26
CA ALA A 118 15.50 14.37 31.65
C ALA A 118 16.07 13.58 32.84
N SER A 119 15.23 13.26 33.83
CA SER A 119 15.64 12.45 34.98
C SER A 119 16.05 11.04 34.56
N PHE A 120 15.26 10.40 33.70
CA PHE A 120 15.56 9.08 33.15
C PHE A 120 16.85 9.10 32.31
N PHE A 121 17.05 10.09 31.44
CA PHE A 121 18.29 10.23 30.67
C PHE A 121 19.52 10.33 31.56
N SER A 122 19.44 11.02 32.71
CA SER A 122 20.57 11.12 33.65
C SER A 122 21.01 9.77 34.23
N GLU A 123 20.10 8.79 34.29
CA GLU A 123 20.35 7.45 34.83
C GLU A 123 20.76 6.43 33.74
N LEU A 124 20.51 6.73 32.46
CA LEU A 124 20.70 5.78 31.36
C LEU A 124 22.16 5.58 30.90
N SER A 125 23.08 6.48 31.25
CA SER A 125 24.46 6.46 30.75
C SER A 125 25.16 5.08 30.78
N PRO A 126 25.02 4.25 31.83
CA PRO A 126 25.63 2.92 31.87
C PRO A 126 25.06 1.92 30.86
N TYR A 127 23.87 2.17 30.32
CA TYR A 127 23.07 1.18 29.57
C TYR A 127 22.95 1.50 28.06
N VAL A 128 23.57 2.59 27.59
CA VAL A 128 23.39 3.06 26.20
C VAL A 128 24.62 2.92 25.31
N GLY A 129 25.72 2.39 25.84
CA GLY A 129 26.95 2.17 25.08
C GLY A 129 27.54 3.45 24.48
N GLY A 130 27.50 4.56 25.23
CA GLY A 130 28.09 5.84 24.83
C GLY A 130 27.27 6.67 23.84
N ARG A 131 26.01 6.31 23.58
CA ARG A 131 25.10 7.12 22.74
C ARG A 131 24.74 8.44 23.41
N SER A 132 24.45 9.44 22.58
CA SER A 132 23.88 10.72 23.04
C SER A 132 22.55 10.48 23.76
N LEU A 133 22.37 11.08 24.93
CA LEU A 133 21.21 10.91 25.81
C LEU A 133 20.21 12.05 25.62
N GLU A 134 19.66 12.11 24.41
CA GLU A 134 18.69 13.12 24.00
C GLU A 134 17.50 12.44 23.32
N LEU A 135 16.30 13.02 23.44
CA LEU A 135 15.06 12.44 22.89
C LEU A 135 15.09 12.37 21.36
N ASP A 136 15.80 13.27 20.69
CA ASP A 136 15.97 13.21 19.23
C ASP A 136 16.80 11.99 18.77
N ASN A 137 17.60 11.42 19.68
CA ASN A 137 18.40 10.21 19.50
C ASN A 137 17.75 8.95 20.10
N MET A 138 16.49 9.03 20.55
CA MET A 138 15.82 7.97 21.31
C MET A 138 15.74 6.63 20.58
N TRP A 139 15.60 6.62 19.25
CA TRP A 139 15.66 5.39 18.45
C TRP A 139 16.95 4.60 18.70
N ASN A 140 18.10 5.26 18.61
CA ASN A 140 19.40 4.61 18.77
C ASN A 140 19.61 4.14 20.21
N ILE A 141 19.10 4.89 21.19
CA ILE A 141 19.13 4.52 22.62
C ILE A 141 18.33 3.22 22.83
N TYR A 142 17.05 3.23 22.43
CA TYR A 142 16.16 2.09 22.63
C TYR A 142 16.64 0.85 21.86
N ASP A 143 17.00 0.99 20.57
CA ASP A 143 17.43 -0.13 19.74
C ASP A 143 18.62 -0.86 20.39
N TYR A 144 19.61 -0.10 20.87
CA TYR A 144 20.75 -0.70 21.59
C TYR A 144 20.33 -1.42 22.86
N MET A 145 19.54 -0.76 23.72
CA MET A 145 19.07 -1.36 24.96
C MET A 145 18.26 -2.63 24.70
N ASN A 146 17.39 -2.60 23.70
CA ASN A 146 16.56 -3.73 23.28
C ASN A 146 17.43 -4.90 22.79
N VAL A 147 18.33 -4.66 21.83
CA VAL A 147 19.25 -5.69 21.31
C VAL A 147 20.13 -6.27 22.41
N GLN A 148 20.72 -5.42 23.28
CA GLN A 148 21.53 -5.91 24.39
C GLN A 148 20.70 -6.71 25.39
N SER A 149 19.47 -6.30 25.71
CA SER A 149 18.60 -7.05 26.61
C SER A 149 18.22 -8.44 26.08
N ILE A 150 18.14 -8.60 24.75
CA ILE A 150 17.79 -9.87 24.10
C ILE A 150 19.03 -10.79 23.95
N HIS A 151 20.19 -10.22 23.59
CA HIS A 151 21.35 -11.00 23.15
C HIS A 151 22.53 -11.02 24.13
N ASN A 152 22.51 -10.19 25.18
CA ASN A 152 23.59 -10.08 26.15
C ASN A 152 23.07 -10.34 27.56
N THR A 153 23.31 -11.56 28.06
CA THR A 153 22.83 -12.01 29.37
C THR A 153 23.35 -11.17 30.53
N THR A 154 24.60 -10.69 30.45
CA THR A 154 25.18 -9.80 31.46
C THR A 154 24.49 -8.45 31.48
N PHE A 155 24.22 -7.87 30.31
CA PHE A 155 23.46 -6.62 30.22
C PHE A 155 22.04 -6.81 30.75
N ALA A 156 21.34 -7.85 30.32
CA ALA A 156 19.98 -8.14 30.74
C ALA A 156 19.85 -8.31 32.26
N ALA A 157 20.84 -8.95 32.91
CA ALA A 157 20.87 -9.10 34.36
C ALA A 157 21.20 -7.81 35.11
N ALA A 158 21.93 -6.89 34.48
CA ALA A 158 22.32 -5.60 35.06
C ALA A 158 21.29 -4.48 34.83
N LEU A 159 20.42 -4.62 33.83
CA LEU A 159 19.44 -3.61 33.46
C LEU A 159 18.36 -3.49 34.54
N PRO A 160 18.15 -2.30 35.13
CA PRO A 160 17.08 -2.11 36.10
C PRO A 160 15.70 -2.41 35.51
N SER A 161 14.80 -2.91 36.37
CA SER A 161 13.39 -3.11 35.99
C SER A 161 12.79 -1.80 35.47
N GLU A 162 11.87 -1.90 34.52
CA GLU A 162 11.18 -0.77 33.85
C GLU A 162 12.03 0.10 32.93
N TYR A 163 13.37 0.08 32.99
CA TYR A 163 14.19 0.96 32.13
C TYR A 163 13.97 0.68 30.64
N LEU A 164 13.89 -0.59 30.24
CA LEU A 164 13.58 -0.93 28.85
C LEU A 164 12.17 -0.48 28.45
N ALA A 165 11.20 -0.57 29.35
CA ALA A 165 9.82 -0.16 29.09
C ALA A 165 9.69 1.37 28.98
N GLN A 166 10.38 2.13 29.83
CA GLN A 166 10.45 3.59 29.72
C GLN A 166 11.15 4.03 28.44
N ALA A 167 12.26 3.38 28.07
CA ALA A 167 12.91 3.62 26.79
C ALA A 167 11.98 3.28 25.61
N ARG A 168 11.19 2.21 25.72
CA ARG A 168 10.18 1.85 24.71
C ARG A 168 9.10 2.94 24.56
N ASP A 169 8.54 3.42 25.67
CA ASP A 169 7.52 4.49 25.64
C ASP A 169 8.04 5.77 24.97
N LEU A 170 9.26 6.18 25.31
CA LEU A 170 9.88 7.37 24.72
C LEU A 170 10.13 7.22 23.22
N VAL A 171 10.66 6.09 22.76
CA VAL A 171 10.88 5.87 21.32
C VAL A 171 9.56 5.73 20.58
N ASP A 172 8.57 5.07 21.16
CA ASP A 172 7.25 4.90 20.55
C ASP A 172 6.60 6.27 20.28
N TRP A 173 6.58 7.13 21.30
CA TRP A 173 6.10 8.49 21.17
C TRP A 173 6.92 9.29 20.15
N GLN A 174 8.24 9.29 20.25
CA GLN A 174 9.11 10.09 19.40
C GLN A 174 9.02 9.67 17.92
N GLN A 175 9.02 8.37 17.64
CA GLN A 175 8.89 7.84 16.29
C GLN A 175 7.51 8.13 15.71
N TYR A 176 6.44 8.05 16.52
CA TYR A 176 5.11 8.44 16.06
C TYR A 176 5.07 9.92 15.65
N GLN A 177 5.68 10.83 16.42
CA GLN A 177 5.72 12.24 16.04
C GLN A 177 6.51 12.50 14.73
N VAL A 178 7.56 11.73 14.45
CA VAL A 178 8.43 11.91 13.27
C VAL A 178 7.84 11.29 12.00
N PHE A 179 7.18 10.14 12.11
CA PHE A 179 6.70 9.36 10.96
C PHE A 179 5.18 9.48 10.76
N THR A 180 4.59 10.57 11.22
CA THR A 180 3.18 10.89 10.98
C THR A 180 2.97 12.37 10.73
N ASP A 181 1.84 12.72 10.12
CA ASP A 181 1.43 14.10 9.89
C ASP A 181 -0.07 14.26 10.16
N PRO A 182 -0.51 15.36 10.80
CA PRO A 182 -1.93 15.67 10.93
C PRO A 182 -2.65 15.80 9.58
N SER A 183 -1.97 16.29 8.54
CA SER A 183 -2.50 16.28 7.18
C SER A 183 -2.43 14.87 6.63
N PHE A 184 -3.54 14.41 6.07
CA PHE A 184 -3.64 13.05 5.50
C PHE A 184 -2.59 12.80 4.41
N ASP A 185 -2.31 13.81 3.59
CA ASP A 185 -1.28 13.83 2.53
C ASP A 185 -0.01 14.58 2.96
N GLY A 186 0.22 14.73 4.26
CA GLY A 186 1.40 15.40 4.81
C GLY A 186 2.70 14.62 4.58
N ILE A 187 3.83 15.30 4.76
CA ILE A 187 5.15 14.72 4.49
C ILE A 187 5.55 13.69 5.55
N GLY A 188 5.09 13.84 6.79
CA GLY A 188 5.33 12.85 7.85
C GLY A 188 4.75 11.47 7.51
N ASN A 189 3.64 11.42 6.74
CA ASN A 189 3.01 10.19 6.29
C ASN A 189 3.65 9.58 5.01
N ILE A 190 4.75 10.16 4.48
CA ILE A 190 5.30 9.78 3.16
C ILE A 190 5.65 8.29 3.04
N GLY A 191 6.12 7.67 4.14
CA GLY A 191 6.44 6.24 4.21
C GLY A 191 5.31 5.35 3.73
N PHE A 192 4.07 5.62 4.17
CA PHE A 192 2.91 4.87 3.70
C PHE A 192 2.39 5.36 2.35
N ARG A 193 2.47 6.67 2.08
CA ARG A 193 1.98 7.28 0.83
C ARG A 193 2.67 6.73 -0.41
N THR A 194 3.95 6.35 -0.32
CA THR A 194 4.70 5.71 -1.43
C THR A 194 4.39 4.23 -1.61
N MET A 195 3.78 3.58 -0.60
CA MET A 195 3.28 2.20 -0.73
C MET A 195 1.88 2.12 -1.36
N LEU A 196 1.09 3.21 -1.29
CA LEU A 196 -0.28 3.27 -1.78
C LEU A 196 -0.44 2.83 -3.25
N PRO A 197 0.44 3.20 -4.20
CA PRO A 197 0.32 2.73 -5.58
C PRO A 197 0.36 1.20 -5.69
N GLY A 198 1.25 0.54 -4.95
CA GLY A 198 1.35 -0.92 -4.91
C GLY A 198 0.11 -1.59 -4.30
N ILE A 199 -0.42 -1.01 -3.22
CA ILE A 199 -1.65 -1.44 -2.55
C ILE A 199 -2.86 -1.33 -3.50
N LEU A 200 -3.05 -0.15 -4.11
CA LEU A 200 -4.17 0.13 -5.01
C LEU A 200 -4.08 -0.73 -6.29
N ASN A 201 -2.88 -0.93 -6.83
CA ASN A 201 -2.66 -1.81 -7.96
C ASN A 201 -2.94 -3.28 -7.60
N SER A 202 -2.58 -3.73 -6.39
CA SER A 202 -2.91 -5.07 -5.92
C SER A 202 -4.43 -5.28 -5.86
N PHE A 203 -5.19 -4.31 -5.33
CA PHE A 203 -6.66 -4.38 -5.36
C PHE A 203 -7.24 -4.42 -6.78
N LYS A 204 -6.66 -3.67 -7.72
CA LYS A 204 -7.05 -3.72 -9.14
C LYS A 204 -6.77 -5.11 -9.74
N GLN A 205 -5.61 -5.69 -9.47
CA GLN A 205 -5.26 -7.02 -9.96
C GLN A 205 -6.14 -8.11 -9.35
N PHE A 206 -6.39 -8.06 -8.03
CA PHE A 206 -7.32 -8.97 -7.35
C PHE A 206 -8.74 -8.92 -7.94
N GLN A 207 -9.14 -7.78 -8.50
CA GLN A 207 -10.41 -7.63 -9.17
C GLN A 207 -10.45 -8.28 -10.56
N ASN A 208 -9.31 -8.30 -11.26
CA ASN A 208 -9.17 -8.86 -12.59
C ASN A 208 -8.76 -10.34 -12.54
N ALA A 209 -9.73 -11.23 -12.76
CA ALA A 209 -9.52 -12.68 -12.73
C ALA A 209 -8.42 -13.16 -13.68
N SER A 210 -8.18 -12.47 -14.79
CA SER A 210 -7.15 -12.83 -15.78
C SER A 210 -5.72 -12.64 -15.28
N THR A 211 -5.51 -11.88 -14.19
CA THR A 211 -4.17 -11.69 -13.61
C THR A 211 -3.71 -12.89 -12.79
N GLY A 212 -4.64 -13.67 -12.24
CA GLY A 212 -4.33 -14.79 -11.33
C GLY A 212 -3.93 -14.37 -9.91
N LEU A 213 -3.56 -13.11 -9.66
CA LEU A 213 -2.99 -12.64 -8.39
C LEU A 213 -3.96 -12.77 -7.22
N LYS A 214 -3.47 -13.32 -6.09
CA LYS A 214 -4.22 -13.56 -4.85
C LYS A 214 -3.58 -12.96 -3.61
N LEU A 215 -2.24 -12.84 -3.61
CA LEU A 215 -1.45 -12.34 -2.50
C LEU A 215 -0.38 -11.37 -3.01
N SER A 216 -0.34 -10.19 -2.40
CA SER A 216 0.82 -9.29 -2.48
C SER A 216 1.44 -9.15 -1.10
N TYR A 217 2.70 -9.52 -0.96
CA TYR A 217 3.46 -9.42 0.28
C TYR A 217 4.54 -8.35 0.12
N TYR A 218 4.56 -7.40 1.06
CA TYR A 218 5.55 -6.34 1.17
C TYR A 218 6.25 -6.51 2.52
N ALA A 219 7.53 -6.85 2.51
CA ALA A 219 8.40 -6.83 3.67
C ALA A 219 9.01 -5.44 3.78
N ILE A 220 8.82 -4.79 4.93
CA ILE A 220 9.13 -3.39 5.17
C ILE A 220 9.62 -3.19 6.60
N SER A 221 10.21 -2.03 6.86
CA SER A 221 10.50 -1.55 8.22
C SER A 221 9.24 -1.11 8.96
N TYR A 222 9.38 -0.68 10.20
CA TYR A 222 8.27 -0.18 11.02
C TYR A 222 7.72 1.18 10.54
N LYS A 223 8.52 1.99 9.83
CA LYS A 223 8.19 3.40 9.55
C LYS A 223 6.87 3.55 8.78
N PRO A 224 6.60 2.78 7.71
CA PRO A 224 5.32 2.89 7.00
C PRO A 224 4.11 2.44 7.82
N PHE A 225 4.28 1.62 8.86
CA PHE A 225 3.17 1.25 9.75
C PHE A 225 2.65 2.46 10.53
N LEU A 226 3.52 3.36 10.98
CA LEU A 226 3.13 4.56 11.73
C LEU A 226 2.23 5.46 10.87
N GLY A 227 2.66 5.76 9.64
CA GLY A 227 1.86 6.50 8.67
C GLY A 227 0.55 5.79 8.30
N LEU A 228 0.58 4.46 8.10
CA LEU A 228 -0.63 3.65 7.87
C LEU A 228 -1.63 3.79 9.02
N PHE A 229 -1.17 3.64 10.27
CA PHE A 229 -2.04 3.63 11.45
C PHE A 229 -2.62 5.03 11.73
N ASN A 230 -1.83 6.07 11.49
CA ASN A 230 -2.30 7.45 11.53
C ASN A 230 -3.36 7.72 10.43
N MET A 231 -3.05 7.41 9.17
CA MET A 231 -3.95 7.68 8.04
C MET A 231 -5.24 6.85 8.09
N THR A 232 -5.22 5.65 8.67
CA THR A 232 -6.43 4.83 8.86
C THR A 232 -7.23 5.18 10.10
N GLY A 233 -6.73 6.11 10.94
CA GLY A 233 -7.35 6.59 12.17
C GLY A 233 -7.40 5.58 13.32
N ILE A 234 -6.82 4.39 13.15
CA ILE A 234 -6.89 3.33 14.16
C ILE A 234 -6.11 3.68 15.45
N VAL A 235 -5.18 4.62 15.36
CA VAL A 235 -4.48 5.20 16.52
C VAL A 235 -5.40 6.17 17.27
N ASN A 236 -6.05 7.08 16.55
CA ASN A 236 -6.92 8.10 17.14
C ASN A 236 -8.14 7.48 17.82
N ASP A 237 -8.61 6.35 17.31
CA ASP A 237 -9.68 5.55 17.91
C ASP A 237 -9.20 4.66 19.08
N GLY A 238 -7.91 4.71 19.44
CA GLY A 238 -7.32 3.96 20.56
C GLY A 238 -7.24 2.44 20.36
N GLN A 239 -7.36 1.96 19.11
CA GLN A 239 -7.31 0.52 18.80
C GLN A 239 -5.89 -0.02 18.75
N VAL A 240 -4.93 0.83 18.38
CA VAL A 240 -3.50 0.56 18.47
C VAL A 240 -2.81 1.76 19.13
N PRO A 241 -1.75 1.55 19.94
CA PRO A 241 -1.00 2.65 20.53
C PRO A 241 -0.21 3.44 19.47
N GLN A 242 0.19 4.66 19.84
CA GLN A 242 1.20 5.45 19.12
C GLN A 242 2.58 4.83 19.30
N ALA A 243 2.82 3.68 18.67
CA ALA A 243 3.98 2.87 18.93
C ALA A 243 4.56 2.23 17.68
N VAL A 244 5.87 2.01 17.73
CA VAL A 244 6.59 1.16 16.78
C VAL A 244 6.03 -0.25 16.88
N VAL A 245 5.85 -0.93 15.75
CA VAL A 245 5.43 -2.33 15.74
C VAL A 245 6.55 -3.24 16.24
N ASP A 246 6.19 -4.33 16.92
CA ASP A 246 7.16 -5.33 17.35
C ASP A 246 7.73 -6.09 16.15
N TYR A 247 8.87 -6.76 16.34
CA TYR A 247 9.44 -7.63 15.30
C TYR A 247 8.41 -8.65 14.80
N ALA A 248 8.35 -8.82 13.47
CA ALA A 248 7.31 -9.58 12.77
C ALA A 248 5.88 -9.03 12.89
N GLY A 249 5.72 -7.77 13.31
CA GLY A 249 4.48 -7.00 13.18
C GLY A 249 3.94 -7.04 11.75
N THR A 250 2.66 -7.37 11.61
CA THR A 250 2.05 -7.58 10.30
C THR A 250 0.66 -6.98 10.24
N THR A 251 0.40 -6.22 9.17
CA THR A 251 -0.95 -5.80 8.76
C THR A 251 -1.41 -6.59 7.56
N VAL A 252 -2.73 -6.79 7.47
CA VAL A 252 -3.36 -7.48 6.35
C VAL A 252 -4.52 -6.65 5.81
N PHE A 253 -4.43 -6.25 4.54
CA PHE A 253 -5.58 -5.75 3.80
C PHE A 253 -6.27 -6.92 3.08
N GLU A 254 -7.43 -7.36 3.58
CA GLU A 254 -8.28 -8.32 2.86
C GLU A 254 -9.24 -7.57 1.93
N LEU A 255 -9.13 -7.81 0.62
CA LEU A 255 -10.17 -7.44 -0.34
C LEU A 255 -11.23 -8.53 -0.38
N ARG A 256 -12.40 -8.25 0.18
CA ARG A 256 -13.49 -9.19 0.41
C ARG A 256 -14.61 -8.97 -0.59
N GLN A 257 -15.27 -10.04 -1.00
CA GLN A 257 -16.48 -10.01 -1.83
C GLN A 257 -17.68 -10.48 -1.01
N PRO A 258 -18.46 -9.57 -0.37
CA PRO A 258 -19.55 -9.94 0.54
C PRO A 258 -20.60 -10.84 -0.13
N SER A 259 -21.04 -10.46 -1.33
CA SER A 259 -21.93 -11.27 -2.16
C SER A 259 -21.59 -11.11 -3.64
N SER A 260 -22.08 -12.04 -4.47
CA SER A 260 -21.94 -11.90 -5.92
C SER A 260 -22.58 -10.59 -6.39
N GLY A 261 -21.86 -9.81 -7.20
CA GLY A 261 -22.34 -8.54 -7.74
C GLY A 261 -22.36 -7.35 -6.77
N SER A 262 -22.00 -7.52 -5.49
CA SER A 262 -21.80 -6.38 -4.59
C SER A 262 -20.48 -5.68 -4.86
N GLU A 263 -20.35 -4.46 -4.36
CA GLU A 263 -19.05 -3.81 -4.29
C GLU A 263 -18.10 -4.62 -3.39
N PRO A 264 -16.82 -4.80 -3.77
CA PRO A 264 -15.79 -5.33 -2.88
C PRO A 264 -15.58 -4.41 -1.67
N THR A 265 -15.15 -5.00 -0.55
CA THR A 265 -14.82 -4.27 0.68
C THR A 265 -13.38 -4.56 1.10
N VAL A 266 -12.77 -3.63 1.82
CA VAL A 266 -11.42 -3.72 2.38
C VAL A 266 -11.52 -3.85 3.88
N ARG A 267 -10.95 -4.93 4.43
CA ARG A 267 -10.78 -5.13 5.87
C ARG A 267 -9.31 -5.02 6.23
N LEU A 268 -8.99 -4.28 7.29
CA LEU A 268 -7.65 -4.23 7.87
C LEU A 268 -7.58 -5.18 9.07
N LEU A 269 -6.60 -6.07 9.07
CA LEU A 269 -6.22 -6.88 10.23
C LEU A 269 -4.84 -6.45 10.71
N PHE A 270 -4.60 -6.59 12.01
CA PHE A 270 -3.30 -6.33 12.61
C PHE A 270 -2.91 -7.47 13.57
N LYS A 271 -1.63 -7.80 13.56
CA LYS A 271 -0.97 -8.71 14.48
C LYS A 271 0.38 -8.10 14.86
N ASN A 272 0.57 -7.75 16.13
CA ASN A 272 1.80 -7.13 16.60
C ASN A 272 2.81 -8.19 17.07
N GLY A 273 3.72 -8.57 16.18
CA GLY A 273 4.77 -9.54 16.44
C GLY A 273 4.28 -10.98 16.68
N THR A 274 5.22 -11.82 17.13
CA THR A 274 4.99 -13.26 17.35
C THR A 274 4.33 -13.57 18.69
N ALA A 275 4.35 -12.65 19.64
CA ALA A 275 3.68 -12.80 20.94
C ALA A 275 2.16 -12.76 20.81
N ALA A 276 1.63 -12.01 19.84
CA ALA A 276 0.23 -12.10 19.45
C ALA A 276 -0.05 -13.45 18.78
N THR A 277 -1.13 -14.13 19.16
CA THR A 277 -1.48 -15.43 18.56
C THR A 277 -2.21 -15.27 17.24
N GLU A 278 -3.15 -14.32 17.15
CA GLU A 278 -4.10 -14.20 16.04
C GLU A 278 -4.04 -12.82 15.35
N TYR A 279 -4.48 -12.79 14.09
CA TYR A 279 -4.76 -11.54 13.38
C TYR A 279 -6.13 -11.00 13.81
N SER A 280 -6.14 -9.78 14.35
CA SER A 280 -7.38 -9.14 14.81
C SER A 280 -7.84 -8.05 13.84
N PRO A 281 -9.15 -7.96 13.51
CA PRO A 281 -9.65 -6.86 12.71
C PRO A 281 -9.54 -5.54 13.47
N VAL A 282 -9.10 -4.49 12.77
CA VAL A 282 -9.13 -3.11 13.25
C VAL A 282 -10.10 -2.29 12.40
N THR A 283 -10.78 -1.37 13.06
CA THR A 283 -11.86 -0.57 12.51
C THR A 283 -11.29 0.74 11.98
N MET A 284 -11.23 0.90 10.66
CA MET A 284 -10.70 2.15 10.07
C MET A 284 -11.67 3.32 10.25
N SER A 285 -11.13 4.52 10.42
CA SER A 285 -11.87 5.77 10.56
C SER A 285 -11.08 6.90 9.90
N PHE A 286 -11.62 7.50 8.84
CA PHE A 286 -10.96 8.55 8.07
C PHE A 286 -12.00 9.41 7.33
N SER A 287 -11.58 10.47 6.64
CA SER A 287 -12.52 11.34 5.93
C SER A 287 -13.38 10.55 4.93
N GLY A 288 -14.70 10.60 5.11
CA GLY A 288 -15.67 9.85 4.31
C GLY A 288 -15.97 8.42 4.78
N TRP A 289 -15.37 7.96 5.88
CA TRP A 289 -15.65 6.65 6.48
C TRP A 289 -15.52 6.67 8.01
N ASN A 290 -16.58 6.26 8.72
CA ASN A 290 -16.56 6.04 10.16
C ASN A 290 -16.87 4.57 10.45
N GLY A 291 -15.83 3.77 10.69
CA GLY A 291 -16.00 2.34 10.94
C GLY A 291 -16.71 2.02 12.26
N ALA A 292 -16.67 2.90 13.25
CA ALA A 292 -17.40 2.70 14.51
C ALA A 292 -18.94 2.71 14.27
N GLN A 293 -19.40 3.39 13.23
CA GLN A 293 -20.82 3.43 12.84
C GLN A 293 -21.14 2.45 11.71
N SER A 294 -20.23 2.26 10.76
CA SER A 294 -20.47 1.51 9.52
C SER A 294 -19.91 0.09 9.51
N GLY A 295 -19.13 -0.30 10.52
CA GLY A 295 -18.47 -1.60 10.63
C GLY A 295 -17.02 -1.62 10.13
N THR A 296 -16.39 -2.80 10.17
CA THR A 296 -14.95 -2.97 9.85
C THR A 296 -14.63 -3.10 8.36
N ASP A 297 -15.65 -3.27 7.52
CA ASP A 297 -15.50 -3.55 6.09
C ASP A 297 -15.77 -2.30 5.26
N VAL A 298 -14.72 -1.67 4.75
CA VAL A 298 -14.80 -0.40 4.02
C VAL A 298 -15.10 -0.66 2.55
N PRO A 299 -16.12 -0.07 1.91
CA PRO A 299 -16.30 -0.16 0.47
C PRO A 299 -15.02 0.22 -0.28
N LEU A 300 -14.65 -0.56 -1.29
CA LEU A 300 -13.39 -0.34 -2.00
C LEU A 300 -13.35 1.06 -2.63
N SER A 301 -14.45 1.56 -3.19
CA SER A 301 -14.55 2.91 -3.73
C SER A 301 -14.27 3.97 -2.66
N THR A 302 -14.82 3.83 -1.46
CA THR A 302 -14.55 4.72 -0.32
C THR A 302 -13.06 4.72 0.05
N PHE A 303 -12.45 3.55 0.13
CA PHE A 303 -11.00 3.44 0.39
C PHE A 303 -10.19 4.12 -0.72
N VAL A 304 -10.48 3.82 -1.99
CA VAL A 304 -9.78 4.41 -3.14
C VAL A 304 -9.95 5.93 -3.18
N SER A 305 -11.16 6.45 -2.94
CA SER A 305 -11.43 7.88 -2.93
C SER A 305 -10.67 8.64 -1.84
N ALA A 306 -10.44 8.02 -0.68
CA ALA A 306 -9.66 8.63 0.39
C ALA A 306 -8.15 8.54 0.14
N PHE A 307 -7.64 7.36 -0.23
CA PHE A 307 -6.20 7.10 -0.25
C PHE A 307 -5.53 7.42 -1.59
N ALA A 308 -6.19 7.23 -2.75
CA ALA A 308 -5.55 7.48 -4.04
C ALA A 308 -5.05 8.93 -4.24
N PRO A 309 -5.76 9.98 -3.77
CA PRO A 309 -5.25 11.36 -3.87
C PRO A 309 -3.99 11.63 -3.06
N ALA A 310 -3.76 10.89 -1.97
CA ALA A 310 -2.59 11.05 -1.11
C ALA A 310 -1.36 10.26 -1.61
N ALA A 311 -1.55 9.38 -2.59
CA ALA A 311 -0.50 8.51 -3.10
C ALA A 311 0.60 9.29 -3.83
N ILE A 312 1.84 8.91 -3.58
CA ILE A 312 3.01 9.35 -4.37
C ILE A 312 3.23 8.30 -5.45
N ASN A 313 2.84 8.57 -6.69
CA ASN A 313 2.68 7.54 -7.72
C ASN A 313 3.94 7.26 -8.53
N SER A 314 4.95 8.12 -8.43
CA SER A 314 6.18 8.01 -9.20
C SER A 314 7.36 8.61 -8.45
N THR A 315 8.58 8.28 -8.91
CA THR A 315 9.80 8.96 -8.46
C THR A 315 9.70 10.47 -8.70
N LEU A 316 9.10 10.92 -9.81
CA LEU A 316 8.90 12.35 -10.08
C LEU A 316 8.01 13.02 -9.01
N ASP A 317 6.89 12.39 -8.65
CA ASP A 317 6.00 12.90 -7.58
C ASP A 317 6.74 12.96 -6.24
N TRP A 318 7.56 11.95 -5.95
CA TRP A 318 8.39 11.91 -4.73
C TRP A 318 9.40 13.07 -4.73
N CYS A 319 10.10 13.31 -5.84
CA CYS A 319 11.05 14.42 -5.97
C CYS A 319 10.38 15.78 -5.72
N GLN A 320 9.17 15.96 -6.26
CA GLN A 320 8.38 17.18 -6.07
C GLN A 320 7.93 17.33 -4.62
N ALA A 321 7.42 16.26 -4.00
CA ALA A 321 7.00 16.27 -2.60
C ALA A 321 8.17 16.51 -1.63
N CYS A 322 9.33 15.92 -1.92
CA CYS A 322 10.53 16.03 -1.10
C CYS A 322 11.32 17.32 -1.35
N GLY A 323 11.11 18.00 -2.48
CA GLY A 323 11.91 19.16 -2.87
C GLY A 323 13.38 18.80 -3.13
N THR A 324 13.64 17.60 -3.64
CA THR A 324 14.99 17.06 -3.95
C THR A 324 15.17 16.93 -5.46
N THR A 325 16.39 17.21 -5.95
CA THR A 325 16.67 17.27 -7.41
C THR A 325 17.66 16.22 -7.90
N THR A 326 18.56 15.72 -7.05
CA THR A 326 19.64 14.79 -7.45
C THR A 326 19.49 13.39 -6.87
N GLU A 327 19.00 13.29 -5.65
CA GLU A 327 18.93 12.02 -4.91
C GLU A 327 17.88 11.08 -5.49
N ARG A 328 18.06 9.77 -5.22
CA ARG A 328 17.04 8.73 -5.44
C ARG A 328 16.42 8.71 -6.86
N GLY A 329 17.22 9.02 -7.89
CA GLY A 329 16.75 9.06 -9.29
C GLY A 329 16.08 10.37 -9.73
N CYS A 330 16.04 11.40 -8.87
CA CYS A 330 15.39 12.67 -9.19
C CYS A 330 16.00 13.40 -10.38
N ALA A 331 17.31 13.32 -10.58
CA ALA A 331 17.96 13.98 -11.70
C ALA A 331 17.41 13.48 -13.04
N VAL A 332 17.23 12.16 -13.17
CA VAL A 332 16.70 11.51 -14.37
C VAL A 332 15.20 11.79 -14.51
N ALA A 333 14.43 11.64 -13.44
CA ALA A 333 12.98 11.83 -13.47
C ALA A 333 12.60 13.28 -13.84
N LEU A 334 13.29 14.28 -13.28
CA LEU A 334 13.05 15.69 -13.57
C LEU A 334 13.51 16.07 -14.98
N ALA A 335 14.64 15.54 -15.46
CA ALA A 335 15.10 15.77 -16.83
C ALA A 335 14.10 15.21 -17.86
N ALA A 336 13.63 13.98 -17.68
CA ALA A 336 12.63 13.36 -18.56
C ALA A 336 11.30 14.16 -18.57
N ALA A 337 10.88 14.69 -17.43
CA ALA A 337 9.71 15.57 -17.35
C ALA A 337 9.91 16.88 -18.12
N ALA A 338 11.10 17.49 -18.03
CA ALA A 338 11.43 18.72 -18.75
C ALA A 338 11.48 18.51 -20.27
N GLU A 339 12.03 17.39 -20.74
CA GLU A 339 12.03 17.03 -22.17
C GLU A 339 10.61 16.84 -22.72
N THR A 340 9.74 16.17 -21.95
CA THR A 340 8.33 15.99 -22.30
C THR A 340 7.58 17.34 -22.37
N ALA A 341 7.91 18.28 -21.46
CA ALA A 341 7.34 19.63 -21.50
C ALA A 341 7.84 20.45 -22.70
N SER A 342 9.11 20.29 -23.08
CA SER A 342 9.72 20.99 -24.22
C SER A 342 9.25 20.51 -25.59
N SER A 343 8.84 19.24 -25.68
CA SER A 343 8.30 18.63 -26.91
C SER A 343 6.80 18.90 -27.13
N GLY A 344 6.15 19.71 -26.29
CA GLY A 344 4.75 20.11 -26.40
C GLY A 344 4.38 21.00 -27.61
N GLY A 345 5.32 21.28 -28.52
CA GLY A 345 5.06 21.89 -29.82
C GLY A 345 4.82 20.84 -30.90
N HIS A 346 3.55 20.50 -31.15
CA HIS A 346 3.00 19.64 -32.22
C HIS A 346 2.68 18.16 -31.87
N GLN A 347 1.39 17.97 -31.56
CA GLN A 347 0.48 16.91 -32.03
C GLN A 347 0.25 15.62 -31.18
N LYS A 348 -1.06 15.45 -30.93
CA LYS A 348 -1.88 14.23 -30.71
C LYS A 348 -1.77 13.54 -29.33
N ILE A 349 -2.62 14.05 -28.44
CA ILE A 349 -3.10 13.40 -27.21
C ILE A 349 -3.58 11.96 -27.52
N SER A 350 -2.85 10.97 -27.00
CA SER A 350 -3.35 9.61 -26.83
C SER A 350 -4.15 9.54 -25.53
N LYS A 351 -5.44 9.18 -25.63
CA LYS A 351 -6.35 9.03 -24.49
C LYS A 351 -6.17 7.66 -23.85
N VAL A 352 -5.37 7.57 -22.79
CA VAL A 352 -5.53 6.53 -21.77
C VAL A 352 -5.18 7.16 -20.41
N GLY A 353 -6.18 7.69 -19.71
CA GLY A 353 -6.02 8.24 -18.35
C GLY A 353 -6.99 9.37 -17.97
N ALA A 354 -7.56 10.10 -18.93
CA ALA A 354 -8.41 11.28 -18.66
C ALA A 354 -9.93 10.97 -18.54
N GLY A 355 -10.31 9.72 -18.27
CA GLY A 355 -11.68 9.24 -18.44
C GLY A 355 -12.70 9.61 -17.35
N PHE A 356 -12.27 9.99 -16.14
CA PHE A 356 -13.21 10.13 -15.01
C PHE A 356 -13.21 11.49 -14.29
N LEU A 357 -12.22 12.36 -14.52
CA LEU A 357 -12.20 13.71 -13.94
C LEU A 357 -12.76 14.78 -14.88
N GLY A 358 -12.75 14.54 -16.20
CA GLY A 358 -13.22 15.52 -17.18
C GLY A 358 -14.75 15.60 -17.32
N ALA A 359 -15.47 14.48 -17.27
CA ALA A 359 -16.91 14.47 -17.56
C ALA A 359 -17.76 15.02 -16.42
N GLY A 360 -17.39 14.76 -15.16
CA GLY A 360 -18.12 15.25 -13.99
C GLY A 360 -17.98 16.77 -13.81
N LEU A 361 -16.76 17.29 -13.95
CA LEU A 361 -16.50 18.72 -13.81
C LEU A 361 -17.10 19.52 -14.97
N THR A 362 -17.00 19.02 -16.21
CA THR A 362 -17.63 19.70 -17.36
C THR A 362 -19.15 19.70 -17.26
N ALA A 363 -19.78 18.61 -16.82
CA ALA A 363 -21.22 18.56 -16.58
C ALA A 363 -21.64 19.54 -15.47
N ALA A 364 -20.90 19.61 -14.36
CA ALA A 364 -21.20 20.51 -13.25
C ALA A 364 -21.07 22.00 -13.65
N VAL A 365 -20.02 22.35 -14.39
CA VAL A 365 -19.81 23.72 -14.89
C VAL A 365 -20.87 24.08 -15.93
N PHE A 366 -21.23 23.15 -16.82
CA PHE A 366 -22.32 23.38 -17.78
C PHE A 366 -23.69 23.55 -17.10
N LEU A 367 -23.99 22.76 -16.06
CA LEU A 367 -25.25 22.89 -15.33
C LEU A 367 -25.31 24.18 -14.51
N MET A 368 -24.19 24.62 -13.93
CA MET A 368 -24.11 25.93 -13.27
C MET A 368 -24.27 27.09 -14.27
N ALA A 369 -23.63 27.01 -15.44
CA ALA A 369 -23.79 28.02 -16.49
C ALA A 369 -25.24 28.07 -17.01
N LEU A 370 -25.89 26.93 -17.20
CA LEU A 370 -27.31 26.86 -17.58
C LEU A 370 -28.24 27.40 -16.48
N GLY A 371 -27.92 27.14 -15.21
CA GLY A 371 -28.65 27.70 -14.07
C GLY A 371 -28.55 29.23 -13.99
N VAL A 372 -27.37 29.79 -14.23
CA VAL A 372 -27.16 31.25 -14.29
C VAL A 372 -27.92 31.87 -15.47
N LEU A 373 -27.90 31.23 -16.65
CA LEU A 373 -28.63 31.72 -17.84
C LEU A 373 -30.14 31.63 -17.68
N ALA A 374 -30.65 30.65 -16.93
CA ALA A 374 -32.07 30.56 -16.55
C ALA A 374 -32.45 31.61 -15.51
N PHE A 375 -31.59 31.87 -14.52
CA PHE A 375 -31.80 32.91 -13.48
C PHE A 375 -31.79 34.33 -14.06
N LEU A 376 -30.95 34.59 -15.07
CA LEU A 376 -30.91 35.87 -15.79
C LEU A 376 -32.03 36.03 -16.83
N GLY A 377 -32.98 35.09 -16.91
CA GLY A 377 -34.17 35.18 -17.77
C GLY A 377 -33.91 35.03 -19.28
N VAL A 378 -32.71 34.58 -19.67
CA VAL A 378 -32.32 34.43 -21.08
C VAL A 378 -32.84 33.12 -21.68
N LEU A 379 -33.12 32.11 -20.86
CA LEU A 379 -33.72 30.84 -21.26
C LEU A 379 -35.21 30.81 -20.90
N THR A 380 -36.08 31.06 -21.90
CA THR A 380 -37.53 30.93 -21.73
C THR A 380 -37.95 29.47 -21.93
N VAL A 381 -38.38 28.80 -20.85
CA VAL A 381 -38.95 27.45 -20.93
C VAL A 381 -40.37 27.55 -21.49
N GLY A 382 -40.52 27.35 -22.80
CA GLY A 382 -41.80 27.35 -23.49
C GLY A 382 -42.71 26.22 -23.01
N GLY A 383 -43.76 26.56 -22.27
CA GLY A 383 -44.78 25.63 -21.80
C GLY A 383 -45.59 25.03 -22.95
N ARG A 384 -45.30 23.78 -23.33
CA ARG A 384 -46.14 23.00 -24.25
C ARG A 384 -47.07 22.09 -23.47
N ARG A 385 -48.35 22.48 -23.42
CA ARG A 385 -49.50 21.74 -22.89
C ARG A 385 -49.50 20.27 -23.35
N TRP A 386 -49.46 19.34 -22.39
CA TRP A 386 -49.74 17.93 -22.62
C TRP A 386 -51.25 17.72 -22.86
N ARG A 387 -51.62 17.38 -24.10
CA ARG A 387 -52.95 16.85 -24.42
C ARG A 387 -52.94 15.33 -24.21
N ARG A 388 -53.72 14.85 -23.23
CA ARG A 388 -54.09 13.44 -23.08
C ARG A 388 -54.88 12.97 -24.31
N LYS A 389 -54.52 11.82 -24.87
CA LYS A 389 -55.46 10.94 -25.57
C LYS A 389 -55.26 9.49 -25.15
N ARG A 390 -56.39 8.84 -24.86
CA ARG A 390 -56.57 7.45 -24.46
C ARG A 390 -56.43 6.50 -25.66
N ALA A 391 -55.95 5.29 -25.32
CA ALA A 391 -56.18 3.94 -25.86
C ALA A 391 -56.82 3.74 -27.24
N ALA A 392 -56.21 2.86 -28.04
CA ALA A 392 -56.92 1.83 -28.80
C ALA A 392 -55.98 0.66 -29.17
N SER A 393 -56.60 -0.53 -29.19
CA SER A 393 -56.06 -1.88 -29.42
C SER A 393 -55.83 -2.20 -30.90
N GLY A 394 -55.02 -3.21 -31.20
CA GLY A 394 -55.00 -3.94 -32.49
C GLY A 394 -53.60 -4.43 -32.85
N SER A 395 -53.21 -5.66 -32.51
CA SER A 395 -53.37 -6.90 -33.32
C SER A 395 -52.33 -7.08 -34.43
N LYS A 396 -51.50 -8.12 -34.22
CA LYS A 396 -50.91 -9.08 -35.17
C LYS A 396 -50.47 -8.59 -36.56
N GLU A 397 -49.19 -8.79 -36.88
CA GLU A 397 -48.84 -9.62 -38.04
C GLU A 397 -47.44 -10.25 -37.91
N LYS A 398 -47.30 -11.38 -38.58
CA LYS A 398 -46.31 -12.44 -38.43
C LYS A 398 -45.66 -12.61 -39.81
N ILE A 399 -44.36 -12.42 -39.97
CA ILE A 399 -43.65 -12.90 -41.16
C ILE A 399 -42.35 -13.60 -40.75
N ARG A 400 -42.30 -14.87 -41.14
CA ARG A 400 -41.16 -15.80 -41.14
C ARG A 400 -40.24 -15.51 -42.33
N SER A 401 -39.05 -16.12 -42.25
CA SER A 401 -38.20 -16.63 -43.35
C SER A 401 -36.94 -15.81 -43.58
N ALA A 402 -35.75 -16.38 -43.81
CA ALA A 402 -35.13 -17.69 -43.60
C ALA A 402 -33.68 -17.52 -44.11
N SER A 403 -32.79 -18.43 -43.68
CA SER A 403 -31.54 -18.82 -44.38
C SER A 403 -30.44 -17.75 -44.44
N GLY A 404 -29.19 -18.00 -44.09
CA GLY A 404 -28.39 -19.23 -44.04
C GLY A 404 -27.00 -18.85 -44.56
N GLY A 405 -25.95 -19.53 -44.09
CA GLY A 405 -24.62 -19.43 -44.71
C GLY A 405 -23.48 -19.31 -43.71
N ASP A 406 -23.00 -20.47 -43.28
CA ASP A 406 -21.67 -20.68 -42.71
C ASP A 406 -20.58 -20.28 -43.72
N VAL A 407 -19.48 -19.70 -43.24
CA VAL A 407 -18.17 -19.81 -43.89
C VAL A 407 -17.11 -19.93 -42.79
N GLU A 408 -16.64 -21.16 -42.63
CA GLU A 408 -15.39 -21.54 -41.98
C GLU A 408 -14.36 -21.79 -43.09
N LEU A 409 -13.11 -21.32 -42.92
CA LEU A 409 -11.91 -21.80 -43.63
C LEU A 409 -10.64 -21.28 -42.94
N HIS A 410 -9.98 -22.18 -42.20
CA HIS A 410 -8.54 -22.57 -42.25
C HIS A 410 -7.59 -21.76 -43.17
N SER A 411 -6.26 -21.64 -43.01
CA SER A 411 -5.18 -22.20 -42.16
C SER A 411 -3.84 -21.53 -42.58
N GLU A 412 -2.75 -21.87 -41.88
CA GLU A 412 -1.30 -21.70 -42.19
C GLU A 412 -0.63 -20.39 -41.73
N ALA A 413 0.27 -20.41 -40.73
CA ALA A 413 1.60 -21.03 -40.64
C ALA A 413 2.66 -20.36 -41.54
N ASN A 414 3.58 -19.61 -40.93
CA ASN A 414 4.97 -19.62 -41.36
C ASN A 414 5.92 -19.15 -40.24
N SER A 415 6.91 -20.01 -39.97
CA SER A 415 8.14 -19.70 -39.25
C SER A 415 9.04 -18.82 -40.12
N LEU A 416 9.94 -18.04 -39.51
CA LEU A 416 11.30 -17.85 -40.05
C LEU A 416 12.23 -17.27 -38.97
N SER A 417 13.32 -18.00 -38.75
CA SER A 417 14.49 -17.73 -37.93
C SER A 417 15.62 -17.06 -38.72
N LYS A 418 16.65 -16.56 -37.99
CA LYS A 418 18.02 -16.14 -38.37
C LYS A 418 18.18 -14.62 -38.56
N VAL A 419 19.20 -13.93 -38.03
CA VAL A 419 20.56 -14.31 -37.57
C VAL A 419 20.85 -13.71 -36.20
#